data_AF-A0A2D6DPK0-F1
#
_entry.id   AF-A0A2D6DPK0-F1
#
_cell.length_a   1.000
_cell.length_b   1.000
_cell.length_c   1.000
_cell.angle_alpha   90.00
_cell.angle_beta   90.00
_cell.angle_gamma   90.00
#
_symmetry.space_group_name_H-M   'P 1'
#
loop_
_entity.id
_entity.type
_entity.pdbx_description
1 polymer ?
#
loop_
_entity_poly.entity_id
_entity_poly.type
_entity_poly.pdbx_seq_one_letter_code
_entity_poly.pdbx_strand_id
1 'polypeptide(L)'
;MRICKRKVEVFGKECVLELMSFSNSDRKKWMRLFNTWKRLKLGLRGYKSREPNFPEGLSEVAFCLFSDSERFVSSKGSGNSSFDTFNVKKNRAEQIKASSIKEDLTSFGPKSKWDDLYFLDFYNNGKLDGSFNVYKIPTDKIYSVKVNKSQNFKQQQAQDRRPRFSITKKIIKKYNLKPIGNNIQILK
;
A
#
# COMPACT_ATOMS: atom_id res chain seq x y z
N MET A 1 -10.42 6.90 15.34
CA MET A 1 -10.89 5.96 14.30
C MET A 1 -12.40 5.83 14.36
N ARG A 2 -13.07 5.84 13.20
CA ARG A 2 -14.53 5.63 13.09
C ARG A 2 -14.83 4.77 11.88
N ILE A 3 -15.73 3.80 12.03
CA ILE A 3 -16.20 2.97 10.92
C ILE A 3 -17.55 3.51 10.43
N CYS A 4 -17.70 3.64 9.12
CA CYS A 4 -18.91 4.10 8.45
C CYS A 4 -19.24 3.20 7.26
N LYS A 5 -20.54 3.04 6.98
CA LYS A 5 -21.02 2.39 5.74
C LYS A 5 -21.29 3.44 4.68
N ARG A 6 -20.83 3.22 3.46
CA ARG A 6 -21.03 4.13 2.31
C ARG A 6 -21.59 3.33 1.13
N LYS A 7 -22.66 3.82 0.52
CA LYS A 7 -23.10 3.37 -0.80
C LYS A 7 -22.25 4.07 -1.84
N VAL A 8 -21.56 3.29 -2.68
CA VAL A 8 -20.63 3.80 -3.70
C VAL A 8 -20.64 2.87 -4.92
N GLU A 9 -20.09 3.34 -6.01
CA GLU A 9 -19.81 2.51 -7.18
C GLU A 9 -18.32 2.12 -7.20
N VAL A 10 -18.04 0.81 -7.26
CA VAL A 10 -16.69 0.26 -7.36
C VAL A 10 -16.59 -0.57 -8.63
N PHE A 11 -15.70 -0.17 -9.55
CA PHE A 11 -15.48 -0.84 -10.84
C PHE A 11 -16.77 -1.07 -11.64
N GLY A 12 -17.66 -0.07 -11.68
CA GLY A 12 -18.94 -0.15 -12.41
C GLY A 12 -20.03 -0.94 -11.70
N LYS A 13 -19.88 -1.23 -10.40
CA LYS A 13 -20.89 -1.94 -9.59
C LYS A 13 -21.23 -1.17 -8.33
N GLU A 14 -22.51 -0.95 -8.10
CA GLU A 14 -23.00 -0.42 -6.84
C GLU A 14 -22.72 -1.41 -5.70
N CYS A 15 -22.21 -0.90 -4.59
CA CYS A 15 -21.93 -1.70 -3.41
C CYS A 15 -22.02 -0.85 -2.14
N VAL A 16 -22.06 -1.52 -0.99
CA VAL A 16 -21.90 -0.88 0.31
C VAL A 16 -20.52 -1.22 0.84
N LEU A 17 -19.67 -0.21 1.00
CA LEU A 17 -18.37 -0.36 1.64
C LEU A 17 -18.47 -0.01 3.12
N GLU A 18 -17.81 -0.81 3.95
CA GLU A 18 -17.45 -0.46 5.31
C GLU A 18 -16.04 0.12 5.29
N LEU A 19 -15.93 1.39 5.66
CA LEU A 19 -14.71 2.17 5.58
C LEU A 19 -14.35 2.71 6.97
N MET A 20 -13.06 2.75 7.27
CA MET A 20 -12.52 3.26 8.52
C MET A 20 -11.77 4.56 8.29
N SER A 21 -12.25 5.65 8.91
CA SER A 21 -11.61 6.95 8.91
C SER A 21 -10.73 7.17 10.15
N PHE A 22 -9.71 8.01 9.97
CA PHE A 22 -8.73 8.33 11.00
C PHE A 22 -8.67 9.83 11.21
N SER A 23 -8.35 10.24 12.44
CA SER A 23 -8.13 11.65 12.79
C SER A 23 -6.74 11.85 13.37
N ASN A 24 -6.40 13.10 13.67
CA ASN A 24 -5.10 13.45 14.26
C ASN A 24 -4.83 12.73 15.59
N SER A 25 -5.87 12.38 16.36
CA SER A 25 -5.68 11.63 17.61
C SER A 25 -5.20 10.19 17.40
N ASP A 26 -5.43 9.60 16.21
CA ASP A 26 -4.99 8.25 15.87
C ASP A 26 -3.48 8.19 15.57
N ARG A 27 -2.83 9.32 15.25
CA ARG A 27 -1.40 9.42 14.88
C ARG A 27 -0.48 8.86 15.98
N LYS A 28 -0.79 9.17 17.26
CA LYS A 28 -0.04 8.66 18.42
C LYS A 28 -0.14 7.15 18.55
N LYS A 29 -1.34 6.59 18.34
CA LYS A 29 -1.57 5.14 18.36
C LYS A 29 -0.84 4.45 17.22
N TRP A 30 -0.87 5.02 16.01
CA TRP A 30 -0.14 4.51 14.86
C TRP A 30 1.38 4.46 15.13
N MET A 31 1.97 5.55 15.62
CA MET A 31 3.42 5.58 15.91
C MET A 31 3.82 4.56 16.97
N ARG A 32 3.01 4.38 18.02
CA ARG A 32 3.25 3.36 19.03
C ARG A 32 3.29 1.95 18.42
N LEU A 33 2.37 1.64 17.52
CA LEU A 33 2.34 0.34 16.81
C LEU A 33 3.52 0.19 15.86
N PHE A 34 3.88 1.25 15.13
CA PHE A 34 5.08 1.27 14.28
C PHE A 34 6.34 0.97 15.10
N ASN A 35 6.52 1.63 16.25
CA ASN A 35 7.68 1.41 17.13
C ASN A 35 7.72 -0.01 17.70
N THR A 36 6.56 -0.59 18.04
CA THR A 36 6.48 -2.00 18.47
C THR A 36 6.90 -2.95 17.35
N TRP A 37 6.40 -2.75 16.13
CA TRP A 37 6.83 -3.53 14.96
C TRP A 37 8.33 -3.37 14.68
N LYS A 38 8.85 -2.14 14.73
CA LYS A 38 10.29 -1.85 14.55
C LYS A 38 11.12 -2.61 15.59
N ARG A 39 10.72 -2.59 16.86
CA ARG A 39 11.42 -3.31 17.94
C ARG A 39 11.45 -4.82 17.68
N LEU A 40 10.31 -5.41 17.29
CA LEU A 40 10.26 -6.82 16.91
C LEU A 40 11.20 -7.13 15.72
N LYS A 41 11.13 -6.31 14.66
CA LYS A 41 11.97 -6.45 13.47
C LYS A 41 13.44 -6.42 13.80
N LEU A 42 13.89 -5.43 14.57
CA LEU A 42 15.29 -5.30 14.95
C LEU A 42 15.72 -6.37 15.95
N GLY A 43 14.86 -6.76 16.88
CA GLY A 43 15.15 -7.85 17.83
C GLY A 43 15.39 -9.18 17.15
N LEU A 44 14.62 -9.51 16.10
CA LEU A 44 14.80 -10.74 15.32
C LEU A 44 16.13 -10.83 14.56
N ARG A 45 16.80 -9.69 14.30
CA ARG A 45 18.17 -9.68 13.75
C ARG A 45 19.17 -10.31 14.72
N GLY A 46 19.00 -10.09 16.02
CA GLY A 46 19.86 -10.69 17.06
C GLY A 46 19.78 -12.22 17.03
N TYR A 47 18.61 -12.76 16.71
CA TYR A 47 18.39 -14.20 16.53
C TYR A 47 18.81 -14.73 15.16
N LYS A 48 19.37 -13.89 14.27
CA LYS A 48 19.65 -14.22 12.86
C LYS A 48 18.42 -14.81 12.14
N SER A 49 17.22 -14.40 12.56
CA SER A 49 15.96 -14.91 12.04
C SER A 49 15.38 -13.99 10.98
N ARG A 50 14.40 -14.50 10.23
CA ARG A 50 13.67 -13.73 9.25
C ARG A 50 12.92 -12.59 9.93
N GLU A 51 13.21 -11.38 9.49
CA GLU A 51 12.48 -10.19 9.91
C GLU A 51 11.02 -10.20 9.40
N PRO A 52 10.06 -9.70 10.19
CA PRO A 52 8.70 -9.53 9.74
C PRO A 52 8.65 -8.47 8.63
N ASN A 53 7.78 -8.71 7.65
CA ASN A 53 7.46 -7.73 6.63
C ASN A 53 6.80 -6.49 7.24
N PHE A 54 6.72 -5.41 6.46
CA PHE A 54 5.96 -4.24 6.87
C PHE A 54 4.46 -4.59 6.93
N PRO A 55 3.75 -4.35 8.04
CA PRO A 55 2.35 -4.72 8.18
C PRO A 55 1.44 -3.86 7.29
N GLU A 56 0.55 -4.50 6.54
CA GLU A 56 -0.39 -3.83 5.63
C GLU A 56 -1.25 -2.79 6.38
N GLY A 57 -1.77 -3.16 7.56
CA GLY A 57 -2.52 -2.25 8.42
C GLY A 57 -1.72 -1.02 8.90
N LEU A 58 -0.38 -1.07 8.97
CA LEU A 58 0.42 0.13 9.24
C LEU A 58 0.53 1.02 7.99
N SER A 59 0.78 0.44 6.81
CA SER A 59 0.86 1.21 5.56
C SER A 59 -0.46 1.84 5.15
N GLU A 60 -1.56 1.11 5.24
CA GLU A 60 -2.90 1.60 4.87
C GLU A 60 -3.32 2.76 5.76
N VAL A 61 -3.13 2.62 7.08
CA VAL A 61 -3.46 3.69 8.03
C VAL A 61 -2.53 4.89 7.86
N ALA A 62 -1.24 4.67 7.58
CA ALA A 62 -0.32 5.76 7.28
C ALA A 62 -0.76 6.54 6.04
N PHE A 63 -1.20 5.85 4.99
CA PHE A 63 -1.74 6.49 3.79
C PHE A 63 -3.04 7.26 4.08
N CYS A 64 -3.95 6.71 4.88
CA CYS A 64 -5.17 7.42 5.30
C CYS A 64 -4.87 8.65 6.17
N LEU A 65 -3.83 8.62 7.00
CA LEU A 65 -3.39 9.78 7.80
C LEU A 65 -2.63 10.84 6.98
N PHE A 66 -2.12 10.47 5.81
CA PHE A 66 -1.47 11.37 4.85
C PHE A 66 -2.48 11.99 3.88
N SER A 67 -3.53 11.25 3.52
CA SER A 67 -4.50 11.61 2.48
C SER A 67 -5.90 11.85 3.05
N ASP A 68 -6.87 12.06 2.17
CA ASP A 68 -8.30 12.12 2.50
C ASP A 68 -9.01 10.75 2.33
N SER A 69 -8.24 9.67 2.15
CA SER A 69 -8.80 8.35 1.91
C SER A 69 -9.17 7.63 3.21
N GLU A 70 -10.16 6.74 3.12
CA GLU A 70 -10.61 5.90 4.23
C GLU A 70 -10.13 4.46 3.99
N ARG A 71 -9.76 3.74 5.06
CA ARG A 71 -9.27 2.36 4.94
C ARG A 71 -10.43 1.41 4.67
N PHE A 72 -10.26 0.51 3.71
CA PHE A 72 -11.23 -0.53 3.42
C PHE A 72 -11.29 -1.57 4.55
N VAL A 73 -12.51 -1.92 4.99
CA VAL A 73 -12.75 -2.95 6.00
C VAL A 73 -13.46 -4.15 5.39
N SER A 74 -14.61 -3.89 4.75
CA SER A 74 -15.43 -4.92 4.12
C SER A 74 -16.32 -4.33 3.03
N SER A 75 -16.87 -5.19 2.16
CA SER A 75 -17.82 -4.80 1.12
C SER A 75 -19.00 -5.75 1.07
N LYS A 76 -20.21 -5.22 0.90
CA LYS A 76 -21.41 -5.99 0.52
C LYS A 76 -21.79 -5.63 -0.92
N GLY A 77 -21.86 -6.63 -1.79
CA GLY A 77 -22.24 -6.47 -3.20
C GLY A 77 -21.09 -6.20 -4.18
N SER A 78 -19.87 -5.93 -3.70
CA SER A 78 -18.71 -5.84 -4.59
C SER A 78 -18.24 -7.24 -5.02
N GLY A 79 -17.99 -7.41 -6.32
CA GLY A 79 -17.35 -8.61 -6.86
C GLY A 79 -15.82 -8.61 -6.75
N ASN A 80 -15.22 -7.54 -6.25
CA ASN A 80 -13.76 -7.42 -6.09
C ASN A 80 -13.39 -6.50 -4.92
N SER A 81 -12.59 -7.01 -3.99
CA SER A 81 -12.18 -6.32 -2.76
C SER A 81 -10.65 -6.22 -2.65
N SER A 82 -9.94 -6.11 -3.78
CA SER A 82 -8.47 -6.11 -3.77
C SER A 82 -7.83 -4.76 -3.45
N PHE A 83 -8.62 -3.69 -3.40
CA PHE A 83 -8.17 -2.36 -3.00
C PHE A 83 -8.11 -2.25 -1.47
N ASP A 84 -7.23 -1.39 -0.97
CA ASP A 84 -6.90 -1.31 0.45
C ASP A 84 -7.46 -0.02 1.09
N THR A 85 -7.64 1.04 0.29
CA THR A 85 -8.29 2.28 0.70
C THR A 85 -9.29 2.75 -0.35
N PHE A 86 -10.20 3.63 0.05
CA PHE A 86 -11.18 4.24 -0.84
C PHE A 86 -11.22 5.76 -0.64
N ASN A 87 -11.08 6.50 -1.73
CA ASN A 87 -11.25 7.94 -1.72
C ASN A 87 -12.71 8.29 -2.01
N VAL A 88 -13.49 8.56 -0.96
CA VAL A 88 -14.94 8.83 -1.08
C VAL A 88 -15.21 10.07 -1.94
N LYS A 89 -14.40 11.13 -1.81
CA LYS A 89 -14.59 12.39 -2.56
C LYS A 89 -14.39 12.20 -4.07
N LYS A 90 -13.44 11.35 -4.46
CA LYS A 90 -13.12 11.08 -5.86
C LYS A 90 -13.83 9.86 -6.42
N ASN A 91 -14.49 9.08 -5.57
CA ASN A 91 -15.05 7.76 -5.87
C ASN A 91 -14.03 6.83 -6.53
N ARG A 92 -12.89 6.60 -5.85
CA ARG A 92 -11.77 5.78 -6.39
C ARG A 92 -11.31 4.72 -5.40
N ALA A 93 -11.18 3.50 -5.88
CA ALA A 93 -10.59 2.36 -5.18
C ALA A 93 -9.07 2.35 -5.32
N GLU A 94 -8.35 2.36 -4.21
CA GLU A 94 -6.91 2.59 -4.18
C GLU A 94 -6.18 1.37 -3.60
N GLN A 95 -5.18 0.89 -4.31
CA GLN A 95 -4.27 -0.15 -3.81
C GLN A 95 -3.04 0.51 -3.18
N ILE A 96 -2.68 0.06 -1.99
CA ILE A 96 -1.50 0.48 -1.25
C ILE A 96 -0.49 -0.65 -1.23
N LYS A 97 0.74 -0.33 -1.64
CA LYS A 97 1.91 -1.19 -1.48
C LYS A 97 2.95 -0.43 -0.65
N ALA A 98 3.72 -1.14 0.15
CA ALA A 98 4.70 -0.51 1.01
C ALA A 98 5.93 -1.39 1.22
N SER A 99 7.08 -0.74 1.46
CA SER A 99 8.32 -1.41 1.82
C SER A 99 9.06 -0.62 2.90
N SER A 100 9.76 -1.34 3.76
CA SER A 100 10.72 -0.78 4.74
C SER A 100 12.17 -1.15 4.44
N ILE A 101 12.43 -1.66 3.23
CA ILE A 101 13.76 -2.07 2.75
C ILE A 101 14.05 -1.45 1.38
N LYS A 102 15.35 -1.33 1.07
CA LYS A 102 15.87 -0.66 -0.14
C LYS A 102 15.32 -1.23 -1.45
N GLU A 103 15.22 -2.56 -1.53
CA GLU A 103 14.71 -3.27 -2.71
C GLU A 103 13.52 -4.11 -2.29
N ASP A 104 12.34 -3.67 -2.69
CA ASP A 104 11.08 -4.34 -2.38
C ASP A 104 10.87 -5.59 -3.24
N LEU A 105 10.02 -6.50 -2.75
CA LEU A 105 9.45 -7.59 -3.55
C LEU A 105 7.93 -7.49 -3.46
N THR A 106 7.38 -6.50 -4.16
CA THR A 106 5.95 -6.24 -4.14
C THR A 106 5.18 -7.36 -4.85
N SER A 107 4.16 -7.90 -4.19
CA SER A 107 3.28 -8.93 -4.72
C SER A 107 1.91 -8.36 -5.05
N PHE A 108 1.35 -8.82 -6.17
CA PHE A 108 -0.02 -8.51 -6.60
C PHE A 108 -0.85 -9.78 -6.67
N GLY A 109 -2.15 -9.69 -6.34
CA GLY A 109 -3.07 -10.79 -6.54
C GLY A 109 -3.32 -11.04 -8.03
N PRO A 110 -3.64 -12.28 -8.44
CA PRO A 110 -3.92 -12.57 -9.85
C PRO A 110 -5.13 -11.79 -10.39
N LYS A 111 -6.10 -11.50 -9.52
CA LYS A 111 -7.34 -10.80 -9.82
C LYS A 111 -7.40 -9.38 -9.25
N SER A 112 -6.26 -8.83 -8.82
CA SER A 112 -6.21 -7.49 -8.24
C SER A 112 -6.65 -6.43 -9.26
N LYS A 113 -7.57 -5.57 -8.84
CA LYS A 113 -8.08 -4.39 -9.53
C LYS A 113 -7.97 -3.17 -8.61
N TRP A 114 -7.69 -2.03 -9.21
CA TRP A 114 -7.61 -0.74 -8.55
C TRP A 114 -7.81 0.37 -9.58
N ASP A 115 -8.24 1.53 -9.11
CA ASP A 115 -8.29 2.75 -9.91
C ASP A 115 -6.95 3.49 -9.80
N ASP A 116 -6.40 3.59 -8.59
CA ASP A 116 -5.08 4.16 -8.31
C ASP A 116 -4.21 3.19 -7.52
N LEU A 117 -2.90 3.22 -7.78
CA LEU A 117 -1.89 2.47 -7.04
C LEU A 117 -0.93 3.44 -6.37
N TYR A 118 -0.73 3.30 -5.06
CA TYR A 118 0.25 4.06 -4.31
C TYR A 118 1.32 3.14 -3.72
N PHE A 119 2.54 3.64 -3.69
CA PHE A 119 3.67 2.99 -3.04
C PHE A 119 4.21 3.87 -1.91
N LEU A 120 4.28 3.33 -0.70
CA LEU A 120 4.86 3.98 0.47
C LEU A 120 6.26 3.41 0.74
N ASP A 121 7.26 4.26 0.66
CA ASP A 121 8.66 3.90 0.93
C ASP A 121 9.04 4.35 2.35
N PHE A 122 9.11 3.40 3.29
CA PHE A 122 9.56 3.59 4.67
C PHE A 122 11.05 3.30 4.87
N TYR A 123 11.80 2.99 3.80
CA TYR A 123 13.22 2.68 3.94
C TYR A 123 14.01 3.91 4.43
N ASN A 124 13.75 5.10 3.87
CA ASN A 124 14.39 6.38 4.20
C ASN A 124 15.90 6.28 4.45
N ASN A 125 16.62 5.72 3.47
CA ASN A 125 18.06 5.48 3.57
C ASN A 125 18.47 4.67 4.81
N GLY A 126 17.60 3.78 5.28
CA GLY A 126 17.82 2.89 6.43
C GLY A 126 17.40 3.44 7.80
N LYS A 127 16.94 4.70 7.92
CA LYS A 127 16.65 5.33 9.23
C LYS A 127 15.50 4.65 9.99
N LEU A 128 14.52 4.08 9.27
CA LEU A 128 13.34 3.39 9.81
C LEU A 128 12.74 4.11 11.04
N ASP A 129 12.43 5.39 10.89
CA ASP A 129 11.94 6.30 11.94
C ASP A 129 10.42 6.57 11.85
N GLY A 130 9.75 5.90 10.92
CA GLY A 130 8.31 6.05 10.70
C GLY A 130 7.96 7.18 9.73
N SER A 131 8.94 7.94 9.25
CA SER A 131 8.74 8.79 8.07
C SER A 131 8.57 7.92 6.82
N PHE A 132 8.03 8.47 5.73
CA PHE A 132 7.96 7.77 4.45
C PHE A 132 7.75 8.71 3.28
N ASN A 133 8.09 8.23 2.09
CA ASN A 133 7.71 8.86 0.84
C ASN A 133 6.47 8.20 0.24
N VAL A 134 5.63 8.97 -0.42
CA VAL A 134 4.43 8.48 -1.13
C VAL A 134 4.61 8.70 -2.62
N TYR A 135 4.45 7.64 -3.40
CA TYR A 135 4.49 7.68 -4.86
C TYR A 135 3.13 7.25 -5.41
N LYS A 136 2.58 8.03 -6.35
CA LYS A 136 1.51 7.55 -7.21
C LYS A 136 2.14 6.76 -8.36
N ILE A 137 1.78 5.49 -8.49
CA ILE A 137 2.38 4.58 -9.46
C ILE A 137 1.49 4.52 -10.71
N PRO A 138 2.02 4.86 -11.90
CA PRO A 138 1.24 4.76 -13.13
C PRO A 138 0.90 3.30 -13.46
N THR A 139 -0.39 2.97 -13.55
CA THR A 139 -0.90 1.60 -13.74
C THR A 139 -0.41 0.97 -15.05
N ASP A 140 -0.28 1.76 -16.13
CA ASP A 140 0.25 1.30 -17.42
C ASP A 140 1.68 0.76 -17.32
N LYS A 141 2.49 1.35 -16.44
CA LYS A 141 3.86 0.89 -16.17
C LYS A 141 3.88 -0.42 -15.39
N ILE A 142 2.86 -0.73 -14.59
CA ILE A 142 2.76 -2.02 -13.87
C ILE A 142 2.49 -3.16 -14.85
N TYR A 143 1.48 -3.00 -15.70
CA TYR A 143 1.03 -4.07 -16.60
C TYR A 143 2.08 -4.48 -17.65
N SER A 144 2.98 -3.56 -18.00
CA SER A 144 4.07 -3.80 -18.96
C SER A 144 5.36 -4.35 -18.33
N VAL A 145 5.46 -4.41 -17.00
CA VAL A 145 6.68 -4.91 -16.33
C VAL A 145 6.92 -6.37 -16.67
N LYS A 146 8.10 -6.68 -17.20
CA LYS A 146 8.64 -8.05 -17.20
C LYS A 146 8.87 -8.49 -15.77
N VAL A 147 8.20 -9.56 -15.34
CA VAL A 147 8.34 -10.12 -13.99
C VAL A 147 9.55 -11.05 -13.95
N ASN A 148 9.68 -11.92 -14.96
CA ASN A 148 10.83 -12.80 -15.19
C ASN A 148 11.30 -12.69 -16.66
N LYS A 149 12.19 -13.59 -17.10
CA LYS A 149 12.74 -13.58 -18.47
C LYS A 149 11.66 -13.75 -19.55
N SER A 150 10.65 -14.59 -19.30
CA SER A 150 9.65 -15.01 -20.28
C SER A 150 8.29 -14.31 -20.15
N GLN A 151 7.97 -13.78 -18.96
CA GLN A 151 6.62 -13.32 -18.63
C GLN A 151 6.60 -11.90 -18.08
N ASN A 152 5.63 -11.11 -18.55
CA ASN A 152 5.22 -9.84 -17.97
C ASN A 152 4.11 -10.02 -16.92
N PHE A 153 3.74 -8.91 -16.28
CA PHE A 153 2.74 -8.86 -15.23
C PHE A 153 1.39 -9.48 -15.66
N LYS A 154 0.85 -9.03 -16.79
CA LYS A 154 -0.44 -9.52 -17.31
C LYS A 154 -0.39 -11.01 -17.65
N GLN A 155 0.71 -11.50 -18.21
CA GLN A 155 0.89 -12.93 -18.51
C GLN A 155 0.92 -13.79 -17.25
N GLN A 156 1.49 -13.30 -16.14
CA GLN A 156 1.40 -14.03 -14.87
C GLN A 156 -0.01 -14.01 -14.29
N GLN A 157 -0.71 -12.88 -14.36
CA GLN A 157 -2.12 -12.82 -13.91
C GLN A 157 -3.03 -13.75 -14.72
N ALA A 158 -2.83 -13.85 -16.04
CA ALA A 158 -3.60 -14.75 -16.90
C ALA A 158 -3.42 -16.24 -16.55
N GLN A 159 -2.33 -16.60 -15.84
CA GLN A 159 -2.09 -17.95 -15.32
C GLN A 159 -2.54 -18.11 -13.85
N ASP A 160 -3.35 -17.18 -13.35
CA ASP A 160 -3.77 -17.09 -11.93
C ASP A 160 -2.58 -17.03 -10.94
N ARG A 161 -1.40 -16.61 -11.40
CA ARG A 161 -0.21 -16.44 -10.58
C ARG A 161 -0.14 -15.02 -10.02
N ARG A 162 0.50 -14.90 -8.85
CA ARG A 162 0.82 -13.60 -8.22
C ARG A 162 2.09 -13.00 -8.83
N PRO A 163 2.00 -11.90 -9.60
CA PRO A 163 3.19 -11.19 -10.08
C PRO A 163 3.96 -10.60 -8.91
N ARG A 164 5.28 -10.79 -8.90
CA ARG A 164 6.19 -10.28 -7.86
C ARG A 164 7.38 -9.57 -8.45
N PHE A 165 7.55 -8.28 -8.17
CA PHE A 165 8.70 -7.50 -8.63
C PHE A 165 8.93 -6.27 -7.75
N SER A 166 10.11 -5.66 -7.88
CA SER A 166 10.43 -4.41 -7.18
C SER A 166 9.81 -3.20 -7.90
N ILE A 167 8.85 -2.53 -7.27
CA ILE A 167 8.34 -1.23 -7.74
C ILE A 167 9.46 -0.19 -7.68
N THR A 168 10.27 -0.19 -6.61
CA THR A 168 11.36 0.76 -6.44
C THR A 168 12.34 0.71 -7.61
N LYS A 169 12.78 -0.50 -8.01
CA LYS A 169 13.74 -0.69 -9.09
C LYS A 169 13.10 -0.54 -10.47
N LYS A 170 12.00 -1.23 -10.73
CA LYS A 170 11.45 -1.35 -12.09
C LYS A 170 10.58 -0.17 -12.50
N ILE A 171 10.08 0.60 -11.54
CA ILE A 171 9.18 1.74 -11.79
C ILE A 171 9.80 3.04 -11.31
N ILE A 172 9.98 3.23 -10.00
CA ILE A 172 10.38 4.53 -9.42
C ILE A 172 11.74 4.97 -9.97
N LYS A 173 12.78 4.15 -9.82
CA LYS A 173 14.13 4.46 -10.33
C LYS A 173 14.17 4.50 -11.85
N LYS A 174 13.55 3.52 -12.52
CA LYS A 174 13.57 3.42 -13.98
C LYS A 174 12.97 4.65 -14.68
N TYR A 175 11.89 5.19 -14.15
CA TYR A 175 11.19 6.33 -14.72
C TYR A 175 11.43 7.64 -13.95
N ASN A 176 12.39 7.66 -13.03
CA ASN A 176 12.71 8.80 -12.18
C ASN A 176 11.47 9.46 -11.54
N LEU A 177 10.55 8.63 -11.03
CA LEU A 177 9.30 9.13 -10.44
C LEU A 177 9.60 9.92 -9.18
N LYS A 178 9.02 11.12 -9.09
CA LYS A 178 9.07 11.96 -7.89
C LYS A 178 7.96 11.55 -6.92
N PRO A 179 8.22 11.58 -5.60
CA PRO A 179 7.17 11.36 -4.63
C PRO A 179 6.16 12.51 -4.65
N ILE A 180 4.89 12.20 -4.45
CA ILE A 180 3.81 13.17 -4.23
C ILE A 180 3.76 13.65 -2.77
N GLY A 181 4.38 12.90 -1.86
CA GLY A 181 4.62 13.29 -0.47
C GLY A 181 6.03 12.88 -0.09
N ASN A 182 6.88 13.84 0.26
CA ASN A 182 8.28 13.61 0.59
C ASN A 182 8.50 13.70 2.11
N ASN A 183 9.21 12.73 2.68
CA ASN A 183 9.58 12.65 4.09
C ASN A 183 8.39 12.92 5.03
N ILE A 184 7.25 12.31 4.74
CA ILE A 184 6.02 12.47 5.50
C ILE A 184 6.21 11.92 6.90
N GLN A 185 5.96 12.74 7.91
CA GLN A 185 5.95 12.33 9.31
C GLN A 185 4.51 12.30 9.82
N ILE A 186 4.09 11.14 10.35
CA ILE A 186 2.73 10.97 10.90
C ILE A 186 2.57 11.74 12.20
N LEU A 187 3.58 11.74 13.06
CA LEU A 187 3.66 12.65 14.20
C LEU A 187 4.42 13.89 13.74
N LYS A 188 3.72 15.02 13.71
CA LYS A 188 4.31 16.36 13.76
C LYS A 188 3.96 16.94 15.11
#